data_AF-A0A5Q2RQL0-F1
#
_entry.id   AF-A0A5Q2RQL0-F1
#
_cell.length_a   1.000
_cell.length_b   1.000
_cell.length_c   1.000
_cell.angle_alpha   90.00
_cell.angle_beta   90.00
_cell.angle_gamma   90.00
#
_symmetry.space_group_name_H-M   'P 1'
#
loop_
_entity.id
_entity.type
_entity.pdbx_description
1 polymer ?
#
loop_
_entity_poly.entity_id
_entity_poly.type
_entity_poly.pdbx_seq_one_letter_code
_entity_poly.pdbx_strand_id
1 'polypeptide(L)'
;MSIRGSAWWSVVAVVCLAVAVSVSEDGDNAWGRVGVWAGVAIAAAVATLAPSLRSQLKLSAETAWQAATVGGLVLAGYWVLFVLPWIEQNVSFLATVGCAAGAYAAWRAPGRPAGPHQQAF
;
A
#
# COMPACT_ATOMS: atom_id res chain seq x y z
N MET A 1 -19.57 -11.10 -8.35
CA MET A 1 -19.40 -10.11 -7.26
C MET A 1 -18.17 -10.52 -6.42
N SER A 2 -16.95 -10.27 -6.91
CA SER A 2 -15.70 -10.71 -6.25
C SER A 2 -15.13 -9.58 -5.39
N ILE A 3 -15.68 -9.41 -4.19
CA ILE A 3 -15.16 -8.48 -3.18
C ILE A 3 -13.85 -9.02 -2.54
N ARG A 4 -13.55 -10.31 -2.77
CA ARG A 4 -12.43 -11.02 -2.14
C ARG A 4 -11.06 -10.80 -2.81
N GLY A 5 -11.01 -10.28 -4.04
CA GLY A 5 -9.80 -10.34 -4.86
C GLY A 5 -8.69 -9.34 -4.50
N SER A 6 -9.01 -8.11 -4.08
CA SER A 6 -8.01 -7.05 -3.82
C SER A 6 -7.77 -6.76 -2.34
N ALA A 7 -8.78 -6.95 -1.49
CA ALA A 7 -8.71 -6.62 -0.06
C ALA A 7 -7.59 -7.39 0.65
N TRP A 8 -7.39 -8.66 0.29
CA TRP A 8 -6.36 -9.49 0.90
C TRP A 8 -4.95 -8.98 0.59
N TRP A 9 -4.70 -8.43 -0.60
CA TRP A 9 -3.42 -7.83 -0.96
C TRP A 9 -3.12 -6.59 -0.12
N SER A 10 -4.13 -5.75 0.14
CA SER A 10 -3.97 -4.62 1.06
C SER A 10 -3.72 -5.09 2.50
N VAL A 11 -4.37 -6.16 2.96
CA VAL A 11 -4.09 -6.76 4.27
C VAL A 11 -2.66 -7.29 4.33
N VAL A 12 -2.21 -8.01 3.31
CA VAL A 12 -0.81 -8.47 3.21
C VAL A 12 0.15 -7.29 3.23
N ALA A 13 -0.14 -6.22 2.49
CA ALA A 13 0.66 -5.00 2.49
C ALA A 13 0.82 -4.42 3.91
N VAL A 14 -0.30 -4.27 4.62
CA VAL A 14 -0.32 -3.74 5.99
C VAL A 14 0.47 -4.65 6.94
N VAL A 15 0.22 -5.97 6.91
CA VAL A 15 0.88 -6.92 7.82
C VAL A 15 2.37 -6.98 7.53
N CYS A 16 2.78 -7.13 6.27
CA CYS A 16 4.19 -7.20 5.89
C CYS A 16 4.92 -5.91 6.28
N LEU A 17 4.35 -4.73 6.03
CA LEU A 17 4.99 -3.47 6.41
C LEU A 17 5.01 -3.27 7.92
N ALA A 18 3.92 -3.56 8.63
CA ALA A 18 3.88 -3.45 10.09
C ALA A 18 4.93 -4.35 10.76
N VAL A 19 5.10 -5.57 10.27
CA VAL A 19 6.15 -6.49 10.74
C VAL A 19 7.53 -5.98 10.33
N ALA A 20 7.74 -5.62 9.06
CA ALA A 20 9.04 -5.15 8.57
C ALA A 20 9.54 -3.90 9.31
N VAL A 21 8.66 -2.97 9.68
CA VAL A 21 9.07 -1.77 10.42
C VAL A 21 9.33 -2.03 11.91
N SER A 22 8.73 -3.08 12.47
CA SER A 22 8.78 -3.37 13.91
C SER A 22 9.83 -4.40 14.29
N VAL A 23 10.19 -5.29 13.37
CA VAL A 23 11.26 -6.28 13.58
C VAL A 23 12.61 -5.58 13.53
N SER A 24 13.42 -5.82 14.55
CA SER A 24 14.80 -5.34 14.60
C SER A 24 15.73 -6.28 13.82
N GLU A 25 16.60 -5.71 12.99
CA GLU A 25 17.66 -6.40 12.27
C GLU A 25 18.96 -5.60 12.46
N ASP A 26 20.07 -6.25 12.79
CA ASP A 26 21.33 -5.60 13.18
C ASP A 26 21.22 -4.61 14.36
N GLY A 27 20.30 -4.89 15.30
CA GLY A 27 20.14 -4.10 16.54
C GLY A 27 19.29 -2.84 16.40
N ASP A 28 18.75 -2.55 15.21
CA ASP A 28 17.87 -1.40 14.98
C ASP A 28 16.62 -1.80 14.16
N ASN A 29 15.56 -1.00 14.21
CA ASN A 29 14.34 -1.21 13.43
C ASN A 29 14.04 0.02 12.55
N ALA A 30 12.98 -0.04 11.75
CA ALA A 30 12.68 1.07 10.85
C ALA A 30 12.21 2.34 11.60
N TRP A 31 11.65 2.21 12.81
CA TRP A 31 11.30 3.37 13.63
C TRP A 31 12.54 4.17 14.05
N GLY A 32 13.67 3.49 14.33
CA GLY A 32 14.95 4.13 14.60
C GLY A 32 15.62 4.70 13.34
N ARG A 33 15.60 3.96 12.23
CA ARG A 33 16.30 4.34 10.99
C ARG A 33 15.60 5.41 10.16
N VAL A 34 14.29 5.31 9.97
CA VAL A 34 13.54 6.19 9.06
C VAL A 34 12.45 7.00 9.78
N GLY A 35 12.27 6.79 11.08
CA GLY A 35 11.41 7.62 11.93
C GLY A 35 9.96 7.63 11.46
N VAL A 36 9.42 8.84 11.24
CA VAL A 36 8.02 9.05 10.85
C VAL A 36 7.65 8.34 9.54
N TRP A 37 8.61 8.09 8.66
CA TRP A 37 8.37 7.42 7.38
C TRP A 37 7.92 5.97 7.53
N ALA A 38 8.29 5.29 8.62
CA ALA A 38 7.76 3.96 8.95
C ALA A 38 6.24 3.99 9.18
N GLY A 39 5.77 5.00 9.91
CA GLY A 39 4.33 5.24 10.11
C GLY A 39 3.62 5.62 8.82
N VAL A 40 4.24 6.45 7.98
CA VAL A 40 3.71 6.83 6.67
C VAL A 40 3.53 5.61 5.75
N ALA A 41 4.49 4.68 5.74
CA ALA A 41 4.38 3.44 4.96
C ALA A 41 3.18 2.58 5.39
N ILE A 42 2.98 2.42 6.71
CA ILE A 42 1.80 1.70 7.24
C ILE A 42 0.52 2.43 6.85
N ALA A 43 0.45 3.75 7.04
CA ALA A 43 -0.74 4.53 6.70
C ALA A 43 -1.07 4.46 5.20
N ALA A 44 -0.04 4.49 4.34
CA ALA A 44 -0.18 4.33 2.90
C ALA A 44 -0.72 2.95 2.52
N ALA A 45 -0.26 1.88 3.17
CA ALA A 45 -0.82 0.54 2.98
C ALA A 45 -2.26 0.41 3.50
N VAL A 46 -2.60 1.08 4.61
CA VAL A 46 -3.99 1.14 5.07
C VAL A 46 -4.86 1.90 4.07
N ALA A 47 -4.36 2.97 3.44
CA ALA A 47 -5.10 3.70 2.42
C ALA A 47 -5.47 2.83 1.21
N THR A 48 -4.69 1.79 0.88
CA THR A 48 -5.05 0.85 -0.20
C THR A 48 -6.24 -0.05 0.15
N LEU A 49 -6.72 -0.07 1.40
CA LEU A 49 -7.98 -0.73 1.80
C LEU A 49 -9.23 0.10 1.46
N ALA A 50 -9.10 1.41 1.22
CA ALA A 50 -10.24 2.31 1.06
C ALA A 50 -11.29 1.85 0.01
N PRO A 51 -10.90 1.35 -1.20
CA PRO A 51 -11.85 0.84 -2.19
C PRO A 51 -12.66 -0.36 -1.70
N SER A 52 -12.04 -1.24 -0.90
CA SER A 52 -12.67 -2.44 -0.34
C SER A 52 -13.64 -2.11 0.79
N LEU A 53 -13.35 -1.06 1.56
CA LEU A 53 -14.17 -0.60 2.69
C LEU A 53 -15.13 0.55 2.33
N ARG A 54 -15.24 0.90 1.04
CA ARG A 54 -16.01 2.08 0.59
C ARG A 54 -17.43 2.16 1.13
N SER A 55 -18.12 1.02 1.22
CA SER A 55 -19.52 0.96 1.68
C SER A 55 -19.65 1.20 3.18
N GLN A 56 -18.66 0.77 3.96
CA GLN A 56 -18.61 0.95 5.41
C GLN A 56 -18.18 2.38 5.77
N LEU A 57 -17.26 2.95 4.99
CA LEU A 57 -16.74 4.30 5.16
C LEU A 57 -17.63 5.38 4.50
N LYS A 58 -18.71 4.98 3.80
CA LYS A 58 -19.61 5.87 3.06
C LYS A 58 -18.87 6.80 2.07
N LEU A 59 -17.81 6.29 1.44
CA LEU A 59 -17.00 7.04 0.48
C LEU A 59 -17.56 6.94 -0.94
N SER A 60 -17.37 8.01 -1.72
CA SER A 60 -17.58 7.97 -3.16
C SER A 60 -16.56 6.99 -3.80
N ALA A 61 -16.92 6.41 -4.95
CA ALA A 61 -16.02 5.50 -5.67
C ALA A 61 -14.73 6.20 -6.09
N GLU A 62 -14.83 7.47 -6.50
CA GLU A 62 -13.69 8.30 -6.90
C GLU A 62 -12.74 8.57 -5.72
N THR A 63 -13.26 9.01 -4.57
CA THR A 63 -12.44 9.29 -3.38
C THR A 63 -11.77 8.01 -2.86
N ALA A 64 -12.47 6.88 -2.87
CA ALA A 64 -11.88 5.61 -2.45
C ALA A 64 -10.74 5.17 -3.38
N TRP A 65 -10.90 5.36 -4.70
CA TRP A 65 -9.85 5.06 -5.68
C TRP A 65 -8.66 6.02 -5.58
N GLN A 66 -8.90 7.32 -5.41
CA GLN A 66 -7.87 8.32 -5.19
C GLN A 66 -7.04 7.99 -3.94
N ALA A 67 -7.68 7.63 -2.82
CA ALA A 67 -6.99 7.24 -1.59
C ALA A 67 -6.07 6.02 -1.81
N ALA A 68 -6.54 4.99 -2.51
CA ALA A 68 -5.71 3.83 -2.83
C ALA A 68 -4.56 4.16 -3.78
N THR A 69 -4.79 5.04 -4.77
CA THR A 69 -3.75 5.46 -5.73
C THR A 69 -2.66 6.26 -5.04
N VAL A 70 -3.04 7.22 -4.20
CA VAL A 70 -2.09 8.00 -3.38
C VAL A 70 -1.33 7.07 -2.44
N GLY A 71 -2.01 6.14 -1.76
CA GLY A 71 -1.35 5.12 -0.93
C GLY A 71 -0.33 4.30 -1.71
N GLY A 72 -0.69 3.80 -2.90
CA GLY A 72 0.21 3.05 -3.77
C GLY A 72 1.43 3.87 -4.23
N LEU A 73 1.26 5.15 -4.56
CA LEU A 73 2.36 6.04 -4.92
C LEU A 73 3.31 6.31 -3.75
N VAL A 74 2.76 6.53 -2.56
CA VAL A 74 3.57 6.71 -1.34
C VAL A 74 4.34 5.43 -1.02
N LEU A 75 3.74 4.25 -1.19
CA LEU A 75 4.44 2.97 -1.03
C LEU A 75 5.57 2.80 -2.05
N ALA A 76 5.36 3.17 -3.31
CA ALA A 76 6.40 3.14 -4.32
C ALA A 76 7.55 4.10 -3.97
N GLY A 77 7.24 5.32 -3.51
CA GLY A 77 8.23 6.28 -3.04
C GLY A 77 9.01 5.76 -1.81
N TYR A 78 8.30 5.21 -0.83
CA TYR A 78 8.91 4.60 0.35
C TYR A 78 9.85 3.45 -0.03
N TRP A 79 9.42 2.57 -0.94
CA TRP A 79 10.22 1.47 -1.43
C TRP A 79 11.51 1.95 -2.09
N VAL A 80 11.42 2.94 -2.99
CA VAL A 80 12.60 3.47 -3.70
C VAL A 80 13.57 4.17 -2.76
N LEU A 81 13.06 4.97 -1.82
CA LEU A 81 13.90 5.83 -0.98
C LEU A 81 14.49 5.11 0.24
N PHE A 82 13.76 4.15 0.81
CA PHE A 82 14.13 3.56 2.11
C PHE A 82 14.35 2.05 2.07
N VAL A 83 13.74 1.31 1.13
CA VAL A 83 13.89 -0.15 1.07
C VAL A 83 14.99 -0.55 0.10
N LEU A 84 15.02 0.04 -1.10
CA LEU A 84 16.03 -0.27 -2.13
C LEU A 84 17.49 -0.10 -1.66
N PRO A 85 17.86 0.95 -0.90
CA PRO A 85 19.24 1.10 -0.43
C PRO A 85 19.70 -0.04 0.49
N TRP A 86 18.77 -0.78 1.08
CA TRP A 86 19.03 -1.84 2.07
C TRP A 86 18.45 -3.19 1.63
N ILE A 87 18.34 -3.43 0.32
CA ILE A 87 17.60 -4.58 -0.24
C ILE A 87 18.16 -5.96 0.17
N GLU A 88 19.40 -6.00 0.66
CA GLU A 88 20.08 -7.20 1.16
C GLU A 88 19.58 -7.69 2.54
N GLN A 89 18.81 -6.87 3.26
CA GLN A 89 18.27 -7.21 4.58
C GLN A 89 16.98 -8.05 4.49
N ASN A 90 16.77 -8.93 5.47
CA ASN A 90 15.56 -9.77 5.50
C ASN A 90 14.29 -8.93 5.70
N VAL A 91 14.37 -7.87 6.52
CA VAL A 91 13.23 -6.94 6.70
C VAL A 91 12.92 -6.17 5.42
N SER A 92 13.92 -5.90 4.57
CA SER A 92 13.75 -5.23 3.28
C SER A 92 13.06 -6.11 2.24
N PHE A 93 13.29 -7.43 2.27
CA PHE A 93 12.49 -8.36 1.48
C PHE A 93 11.01 -8.30 1.88
N LEU A 94 10.72 -8.36 3.19
CA LEU A 94 9.35 -8.29 3.67
C LEU A 94 8.68 -6.95 3.35
N ALA A 95 9.42 -5.84 3.49
CA ALA A 95 8.95 -4.52 3.11
C ALA A 95 8.67 -4.42 1.59
N THR A 96 9.51 -5.05 0.76
CA THR A 96 9.31 -5.12 -0.70
C THR A 96 8.04 -5.87 -1.05
N VAL A 97 7.80 -7.04 -0.42
CA VAL A 97 6.55 -7.80 -0.60
C VAL A 97 5.35 -6.96 -0.19
N GLY A 98 5.44 -6.25 0.94
CA GLY A 98 4.37 -5.36 1.41
C GLY A 98 4.08 -4.21 0.42
N CYS A 99 5.11 -3.53 -0.07
CA CYS A 99 4.97 -2.45 -1.05
C CYS A 99 4.38 -2.97 -2.38
N ALA A 100 4.87 -4.10 -2.88
CA ALA A 100 4.37 -4.71 -4.10
C ALA A 100 2.90 -5.13 -3.97
N ALA A 101 2.51 -5.74 -2.84
CA ALA A 101 1.13 -6.11 -2.57
C ALA A 101 0.22 -4.88 -2.49
N GLY A 102 0.65 -3.81 -1.83
CA GLY A 102 -0.12 -2.56 -1.73
C GLY A 102 -0.28 -1.85 -3.07
N ALA A 103 0.80 -1.76 -3.86
CA ALA A 103 0.75 -1.23 -5.22
C ALA A 103 -0.16 -2.07 -6.12
N TYR A 104 -0.11 -3.40 -6.03
CA TYR A 104 -1.00 -4.29 -6.77
C TYR A 104 -2.47 -4.14 -6.36
N ALA A 105 -2.73 -3.98 -5.05
CA ALA A 105 -4.08 -3.74 -4.54
C ALA A 105 -4.65 -2.41 -5.06
N ALA A 106 -3.84 -1.34 -5.06
CA ALA A 106 -4.20 -0.05 -5.63
C ALA A 106 -4.45 -0.14 -7.15
N TRP A 107 -3.60 -0.87 -7.88
CA TRP A 107 -3.76 -1.08 -9.31
C TRP A 107 -5.06 -1.81 -9.67
N ARG A 108 -5.46 -2.78 -8.84
CA ARG A 108 -6.70 -3.57 -8.98
C ARG A 108 -7.92 -2.91 -8.34
N ALA A 109 -7.80 -1.69 -7.80
CA ALA A 109 -8.88 -1.04 -7.07
C ALA A 109 -10.10 -0.78 -7.98
N PRO A 110 -11.32 -1.17 -7.54
CA PRO A 110 -12.55 -0.83 -8.25
C PRO A 110 -12.82 0.68 -8.20
N GLY A 111 -13.39 1.24 -9.27
CA GLY A 111 -13.69 2.68 -9.36
C GLY A 111 -12.70 3.50 -10.17
N ARG A 112 -11.75 2.85 -10.87
CA ARG A 112 -10.90 3.53 -11.86
C ARG A 112 -11.80 4.21 -12.90
N PRO A 113 -11.68 5.52 -13.15
CA PRO A 113 -12.47 6.21 -14.15
C PRO A 113 -12.32 5.50 -15.50
N ALA A 114 -13.43 5.24 -16.20
CA ALA A 114 -13.38 4.81 -17.59
C ALA A 114 -12.67 5.92 -18.38
N GLY A 115 -11.65 5.56 -19.17
CA GLY A 115 -10.89 6.55 -19.92
C GLY A 115 -11.77 7.39 -20.85
N PRO A 116 -11.30 8.56 -21.33
CA PRO A 116 -12.07 9.46 -22.20
C PRO A 116 -12.67 8.80 -23.44
N HIS A 117 -12.11 7.67 -23.89
CA HIS A 117 -12.54 6.94 -25.09
C HIS A 117 -13.79 6.08 -24.92
N GLN A 118 -14.37 5.99 -23.71
CA GLN A 118 -15.46 5.04 -23.43
C GLN A 118 -16.87 5.65 -23.48
N GLN A 119 -16.98 6.95 -23.81
CA GLN A 119 -18.26 7.67 -23.93
C GLN A 119 -18.77 7.81 -25.37
N ALA A 120 -18.07 7.20 -26.34
CA ALA A 120 -18.32 7.42 -27.76
C ALA A 120 -18.80 6.17 -28.50
N PHE A 121 -19.76 5.40 -27.96
CA PHE A 121 -20.55 4.43 -28.74
C PHE A 121 -21.94 4.24 -28.12
#